data_AF-A0A534GXE3-F1
#
_entry.id   AF-A0A534GXE3-F1
#
_cell.length_a   1.000
_cell.length_b   1.000
_cell.length_c   1.000
_cell.angle_alpha   90.00
_cell.angle_beta   90.00
_cell.angle_gamma   90.00
#
_symmetry.space_group_name_H-M   'P 1'
#
loop_
_entity.id
_entity.type
_entity.pdbx_description
1 polymer ?
#
loop_
_entity_poly.entity_id
_entity_poly.type
_entity_poly.pdbx_seq_one_letter_code
_entity_poly.pdbx_strand_id
1 'polypeptide(L)'
;MQAASLEILEKANVPAPQARAIVQAIEIEMAGAKETLATKQDILILRHEMAEMRAELKTETASLRGDLRSEIHAMRGDLRSEMHAMRGDLRSEMHAIASGNLRQMYAAMLGQLAVLLGVAYH
;
A
#
# COMPACT_ATOMS: atom_id res chain seq x y z
N MET A 1 -4.44 12.12 52.48
CA MET A 1 -3.19 11.43 52.86
C MET A 1 -2.57 12.06 54.09
N GLN A 2 -2.29 13.35 54.07
CA GLN A 2 -1.70 14.12 55.17
C GLN A 2 -2.33 13.87 56.56
N ALA A 3 -3.67 13.95 56.68
CA ALA A 3 -4.36 13.72 57.96
C ALA A 3 -4.18 12.29 58.51
N ALA A 4 -4.22 11.27 57.64
CA ALA A 4 -4.02 9.87 58.04
C ALA A 4 -2.55 9.60 58.43
N SER A 5 -1.60 10.20 57.71
CA SER A 5 -0.17 10.08 58.04
C SER A 5 0.16 10.72 59.39
N LEU A 6 -0.44 11.87 59.70
CA LEU A 6 -0.29 12.53 61.01
C LEU A 6 -0.87 11.68 62.15
N GLU A 7 -2.04 11.07 61.94
CA GLU A 7 -2.67 10.18 62.93
C GLU A 7 -1.82 8.92 63.22
N ILE A 8 -1.15 8.36 62.20
CA ILE A 8 -0.22 7.24 62.36
C ILE A 8 1.00 7.65 63.21
N LEU A 9 1.55 8.84 62.96
CA LEU A 9 2.72 9.34 63.67
C LEU A 9 2.38 9.74 65.11
N GLU A 10 1.18 10.27 65.36
CA GLU A 10 0.65 10.52 66.70
C GLU A 10 0.50 9.21 67.50
N LYS A 11 -0.06 8.16 66.88
CA LYS A 11 -0.13 6.81 67.48
C LYS A 11 1.24 6.20 67.76
N ALA A 12 2.26 6.60 66.99
CA ALA A 12 3.66 6.23 67.20
C ALA A 12 4.38 7.13 68.24
N ASN A 13 3.65 8.02 68.92
CA ASN A 13 4.16 8.94 69.95
C ASN A 13 5.18 9.97 69.41
N VAL A 14 5.11 10.31 68.12
CA VAL A 14 5.97 11.32 67.50
C VAL A 14 5.42 12.72 67.84
N PRO A 15 6.25 13.66 68.35
CA PRO A 15 5.84 15.03 68.62
C PRO A 15 5.22 15.70 67.38
N ALA A 16 4.11 16.41 67.57
CA ALA A 16 3.38 17.06 66.47
C ALA A 16 4.24 17.93 65.52
N PRO A 17 5.25 18.71 66.00
CA PRO A 17 6.14 19.45 65.11
C PRO A 17 7.00 18.52 64.21
N GLN A 18 7.51 17.42 64.77
CA GLN A 18 8.29 16.44 64.02
C GLN A 18 7.42 15.65 63.05
N ALA A 19 6.21 15.26 63.45
CA ALA A 19 5.27 14.57 62.57
C ALA A 19 4.92 15.42 61.32
N ARG A 20 4.70 16.72 61.51
CA ARG A 20 4.45 17.67 60.40
C ARG A 20 5.66 17.80 59.48
N ALA A 21 6.87 17.91 60.04
CA ALA A 21 8.09 18.01 59.25
C ALA A 21 8.36 16.73 58.43
N ILE A 22 8.13 15.55 59.00
CA ILE A 22 8.27 14.26 58.31
C ILE A 22 7.28 14.16 57.16
N VAL A 23 6.01 14.48 57.40
CA VAL A 23 4.97 14.43 56.36
C VAL A 23 5.27 15.42 55.23
N GLN A 24 5.71 16.65 55.56
CA GLN A 24 6.11 17.64 54.54
C GLN A 24 7.30 17.16 53.70
N ALA A 25 8.34 16.60 54.32
CA ALA A 25 9.50 16.09 53.61
C ALA A 25 9.10 14.96 52.64
N ILE A 26 8.25 14.03 53.08
CA ILE A 26 7.73 12.95 52.24
C ILE A 26 6.87 13.50 51.09
N GLU A 27 6.05 14.52 51.33
CA GLU A 27 5.24 15.13 50.28
C GLU A 27 6.07 15.85 49.22
N ILE A 28 7.14 16.54 49.63
CA ILE A 28 8.10 17.16 48.70
C ILE A 28 8.77 16.09 47.83
N GLU A 29 9.29 15.02 48.46
CA GLU A 29 9.92 13.91 47.72
C GLU A 29 8.93 13.18 46.80
N MET A 30 7.70 12.94 47.25
CA MET A 30 6.65 12.33 46.41
C MET A 30 6.22 13.23 45.25
N ALA A 31 6.17 14.54 45.44
CA ALA A 31 5.87 15.49 44.38
C ALA A 31 6.97 15.47 43.31
N GLY A 32 8.25 15.49 43.71
CA GLY A 32 9.38 15.38 42.79
C GLY A 32 9.43 14.03 42.06
N ALA A 33 9.14 12.93 42.76
CA ALA A 33 9.05 11.61 42.13
C ALA A 33 7.92 11.56 41.07
N LYS A 34 6.78 12.21 41.31
CA LYS A 34 5.66 12.21 40.38
C LYS A 34 5.95 12.94 39.06
N GLU A 35 6.87 13.91 39.05
CA GLU A 35 7.29 14.61 37.83
C GLU A 35 8.24 13.78 36.95
N THR A 36 8.93 12.80 37.52
CA THR A 36 9.96 12.01 36.81
C THR A 36 9.50 10.59 36.49
N LEU A 37 8.54 10.06 37.23
CA LEU A 37 8.04 8.71 37.06
C LEU A 37 6.91 8.65 36.02
N ALA A 38 7.01 7.70 35.11
CA ALA A 38 5.91 7.36 34.23
C ALA A 38 4.68 6.91 35.06
N THR A 39 3.54 7.49 34.74
CA THR A 39 2.27 7.24 35.40
C THR A 39 1.47 6.16 34.69
N LYS A 40 0.42 5.66 35.35
CA LYS A 40 -0.56 4.78 34.71
C LYS A 40 -1.23 5.45 33.51
N GLN A 41 -1.38 6.78 33.54
CA GLN A 41 -1.96 7.55 32.45
C GLN A 41 -1.04 7.52 31.22
N ASP A 42 0.27 7.69 31.40
CA ASP A 42 1.25 7.62 30.30
C ASP A 42 1.24 6.25 29.64
N ILE A 43 1.13 5.18 30.43
CA ILE A 43 1.01 3.81 29.90
C ILE A 43 -0.30 3.63 29.09
N LEU A 44 -1.40 4.23 29.54
CA LEU A 44 -2.68 4.17 28.81
C LEU A 44 -2.60 4.93 27.48
N ILE A 45 -1.96 6.11 27.47
CA ILE A 45 -1.71 6.90 26.27
C ILE A 45 -0.87 6.08 25.28
N LEU A 46 0.26 5.55 25.71
CA LEU A 46 1.13 4.73 24.86
C LEU A 46 0.42 3.48 24.32
N ARG A 47 -0.45 2.85 25.13
CA ARG A 47 -1.26 1.70 24.67
C ARG A 47 -2.26 2.11 23.61
N HIS A 48 -2.86 3.29 23.74
CA HIS A 48 -3.78 3.83 22.75
C HIS A 48 -3.07 4.15 21.44
N GLU A 49 -1.97 4.91 21.50
CA GLU A 49 -1.14 5.24 20.33
C GLU A 49 -0.64 3.97 19.62
N MET A 50 -0.19 2.95 20.38
CA MET A 50 0.19 1.66 19.80
C MET A 50 -0.96 0.90 19.14
N ALA A 51 -2.19 1.07 19.63
CA ALA A 51 -3.37 0.44 19.02
C ALA A 51 -3.79 1.17 17.74
N GLU A 52 -3.73 2.50 17.75
CA GLU A 52 -3.99 3.34 16.58
C GLU A 52 -2.97 3.06 15.47
N MET A 53 -1.66 3.12 15.76
CA MET A 53 -0.62 2.78 14.79
C MET A 53 -0.80 1.37 14.20
N ARG A 54 -1.20 0.38 15.02
CA ARG A 54 -1.50 -0.97 14.51
C ARG A 54 -2.69 -0.97 13.55
N ALA A 55 -3.74 -0.20 13.84
CA ALA A 55 -4.92 -0.11 13.00
C ALA A 55 -4.61 0.60 11.68
N GLU A 56 -3.84 1.69 11.72
CA GLU A 56 -3.35 2.41 10.54
C GLU A 56 -2.52 1.50 9.64
N LEU A 57 -1.48 0.84 10.18
CA LEU A 57 -0.63 -0.08 9.41
C LEU A 57 -1.42 -1.22 8.78
N LYS A 58 -2.41 -1.77 9.48
CA LYS A 58 -3.28 -2.82 8.94
C LYS A 58 -4.12 -2.30 7.77
N THR A 59 -4.62 -1.07 7.88
CA THR A 59 -5.44 -0.43 6.85
C THR A 59 -4.61 -0.11 5.61
N GLU A 60 -3.43 0.49 5.80
CA GLU A 60 -2.50 0.81 4.72
C GLU A 60 -2.04 -0.46 3.99
N THR A 61 -1.69 -1.52 4.73
CA THR A 61 -1.32 -2.82 4.14
C THR A 61 -2.47 -3.41 3.32
N ALA A 62 -3.72 -3.27 3.76
CA ALA A 62 -4.88 -3.75 3.03
C ALA A 62 -5.14 -2.93 1.76
N SER A 63 -4.97 -1.60 1.82
CA SER A 63 -5.06 -0.71 0.68
C SER A 63 -4.02 -1.06 -0.38
N LEU A 64 -2.73 -1.11 0.01
CA LEU A 64 -1.63 -1.44 -0.90
C LEU A 64 -1.82 -2.80 -1.58
N ARG A 65 -2.35 -3.80 -0.86
CA ARG A 65 -2.69 -5.10 -1.45
C ARG A 65 -3.82 -4.99 -2.48
N GLY A 66 -4.81 -4.15 -2.23
CA GLY A 66 -5.88 -3.85 -3.16
C GLY A 66 -5.36 -3.19 -4.43
N ASP A 67 -4.53 -2.16 -4.28
CA ASP A 67 -3.94 -1.39 -5.37
C ASP A 67 -3.07 -2.29 -6.26
N LEU A 68 -2.15 -3.07 -5.67
CA LEU A 68 -1.31 -4.02 -6.41
C LEU A 68 -2.14 -5.06 -7.18
N ARG A 69 -3.24 -5.55 -6.59
CA ARG A 69 -4.13 -6.48 -7.27
C ARG A 69 -4.82 -5.83 -8.46
N SER A 70 -5.25 -4.57 -8.32
CA SER A 70 -5.87 -3.79 -9.39
C SER A 70 -4.89 -3.58 -10.54
N GLU A 71 -3.66 -3.14 -10.24
CA GLU A 71 -2.60 -2.94 -11.23
C GLU A 71 -2.27 -4.22 -11.99
N ILE A 72 -2.15 -5.37 -11.30
CA ILE A 72 -1.93 -6.67 -11.96
C ILE A 72 -3.08 -7.03 -12.90
N HIS A 73 -4.32 -6.75 -12.52
CA HIS A 73 -5.47 -6.99 -13.38
C HIS A 73 -5.49 -6.07 -14.61
N ALA A 74 -5.14 -4.79 -14.43
CA ALA A 74 -5.01 -3.83 -15.53
C ALA A 74 -3.92 -4.27 -16.52
N MET A 75 -2.70 -4.53 -16.04
CA MET A 75 -1.59 -5.00 -16.88
C MET A 75 -1.92 -6.29 -17.64
N ARG A 76 -2.64 -7.23 -17.01
CA ARG A 76 -3.08 -8.45 -17.70
C ARG A 76 -4.10 -8.15 -18.80
N GLY A 77 -4.98 -7.18 -18.58
CA GLY A 77 -5.92 -6.67 -19.57
C GLY A 77 -5.19 -6.07 -20.77
N ASP A 78 -4.23 -5.19 -20.50
CA ASP A 78 -3.43 -4.51 -21.51
C ASP A 78 -2.65 -5.50 -22.37
N LEU A 79 -1.91 -6.43 -21.75
CA LEU A 79 -1.18 -7.49 -22.46
C LEU A 79 -2.09 -8.35 -23.35
N ARG A 80 -3.31 -8.65 -22.88
CA ARG A 80 -4.28 -9.41 -23.67
C ARG A 80 -4.77 -8.59 -24.87
N SER A 81 -5.03 -7.30 -24.67
CA SER A 81 -5.42 -6.37 -25.73
C SER A 81 -4.33 -6.26 -26.80
N GLU A 82 -3.08 -6.06 -26.38
CA GLU A 82 -1.92 -5.99 -27.29
C GLU A 82 -1.73 -7.28 -28.08
N MET A 83 -1.86 -8.45 -27.44
CA MET A 83 -1.82 -9.73 -28.15
C MET A 83 -2.94 -9.88 -29.19
N HIS A 84 -4.15 -9.39 -28.90
CA HIS A 84 -5.25 -9.42 -29.84
C HIS A 84 -5.01 -8.47 -31.02
N ALA A 85 -4.49 -7.28 -30.76
CA ALA A 85 -4.12 -6.30 -31.79
C ALA A 85 -3.04 -6.89 -32.72
N MET A 86 -1.93 -7.38 -32.16
CA MET A 86 -0.84 -7.99 -32.94
C MET A 86 -1.31 -9.18 -33.78
N ARG A 87 -2.21 -10.02 -33.26
CA ARG A 87 -2.80 -11.12 -34.04
C ARG A 87 -3.66 -10.60 -35.19
N GLY A 88 -4.39 -9.50 -34.98
CA GLY A 88 -5.15 -8.81 -36.02
C GLY A 88 -4.24 -8.27 -37.12
N ASP A 89 -3.16 -7.60 -36.73
CA ASP A 89 -2.17 -7.03 -37.65
C ASP A 89 -1.52 -8.12 -38.51
N LEU A 90 -1.03 -9.19 -37.89
CA LEU A 90 -0.44 -10.34 -38.61
C LEU A 90 -1.42 -10.96 -39.60
N ARG A 91 -2.69 -11.11 -39.21
CA ARG A 91 -3.73 -11.64 -40.11
C ARG A 91 -3.97 -10.70 -41.30
N SER A 92 -4.00 -9.40 -41.06
CA SER A 92 -4.14 -8.37 -42.09
C SER A 92 -2.97 -8.41 -43.07
N GLU A 93 -1.74 -8.45 -42.56
CA GLU A 93 -0.51 -8.56 -43.37
C GLU A 93 -0.51 -9.84 -44.22
N MET A 94 -0.88 -10.99 -43.65
CA MET A 94 -1.00 -12.23 -44.41
C MET A 94 -2.02 -12.12 -45.55
N HIS A 95 -3.18 -11.52 -45.31
CA HIS A 95 -4.20 -11.30 -46.34
C HIS A 95 -3.71 -10.32 -47.41
N ALA A 96 -2.99 -9.27 -47.03
CA ALA A 96 -2.41 -8.31 -47.96
C ALA A 96 -1.37 -8.98 -48.87
N ILE A 97 -0.48 -9.80 -48.31
CA ILE A 97 0.52 -10.56 -49.08
C ILE A 97 -0.15 -11.57 -50.02
N ALA A 98 -1.10 -12.36 -49.51
CA ALA A 98 -1.80 -13.35 -50.32
C ALA A 98 -2.57 -12.72 -51.49
N SER A 99 -3.28 -11.62 -51.24
CA SER A 99 -4.01 -10.90 -52.29
C SER A 99 -3.08 -10.20 -53.28
N GLY A 100 -1.95 -9.66 -52.81
CA GLY A 100 -0.90 -9.09 -53.64
C GLY A 100 -0.31 -10.11 -54.61
N ASN A 101 0.08 -11.29 -54.10
CA ASN A 101 0.62 -12.38 -54.91
C ASN A 101 -0.39 -12.87 -55.96
N LEU A 102 -1.66 -13.03 -55.56
CA LEU A 102 -2.73 -13.42 -56.47
C LEU A 102 -2.91 -12.41 -57.61
N ARG A 103 -2.93 -11.11 -57.28
CA ARG A 103 -3.04 -10.02 -58.27
C ARG A 103 -1.86 -10.01 -59.24
N GLN A 104 -0.63 -10.18 -58.74
CA GLN A 104 0.57 -10.24 -59.57
C GLN A 104 0.54 -11.44 -60.51
N MET A 105 0.12 -12.62 -60.04
CA MET A 105 -0.01 -13.81 -60.87
C MET A 105 -1.03 -13.61 -62.01
N TYR A 106 -2.21 -13.05 -61.70
CA TYR A 106 -3.20 -12.73 -62.74
C TYR A 106 -2.67 -11.72 -63.76
N ALA A 107 -1.97 -10.67 -63.31
CA ALA A 107 -1.36 -9.70 -64.21
C ALA A 107 -0.31 -10.34 -65.13
N ALA A 108 0.53 -11.24 -64.60
CA ALA A 108 1.52 -11.98 -65.37
C ALA A 108 0.88 -12.92 -66.41
N MET A 109 -0.15 -13.67 -66.04
CA MET A 109 -0.89 -14.55 -66.96
C MET A 109 -1.56 -13.77 -68.09
N LEU A 110 -2.21 -12.65 -67.77
CA LEU A 110 -2.81 -11.78 -68.79
C LEU A 110 -1.76 -11.19 -69.73
N GLY A 111 -0.60 -10.77 -69.20
CA GLY A 111 0.52 -10.29 -69.99
C GLY A 111 1.07 -11.36 -70.95
N GLN A 112 1.26 -12.58 -70.47
CA GLN A 112 1.69 -13.71 -71.30
C GLN A 112 0.68 -14.03 -72.41
N LEU A 113 -0.62 -14.04 -72.08
CA LEU A 113 -1.68 -14.27 -73.06
C LEU A 113 -1.68 -13.19 -74.14
N ALA A 114 -1.51 -11.93 -73.76
CA ALA A 114 -1.42 -10.82 -74.72
C ALA A 114 -0.23 -10.96 -75.68
N VAL A 115 0.93 -11.40 -75.18
CA VAL A 115 2.12 -11.69 -76.03
C VAL A 115 1.84 -12.83 -76.99
N LEU A 116 1.26 -13.95 -76.53
CA LEU A 116 0.96 -15.09 -77.38
C LEU A 116 -0.03 -14.75 -78.51
N LEU A 117 -1.09 -13.99 -78.18
CA LEU A 117 -2.02 -13.50 -79.19
C LEU A 117 -1.32 -12.55 -80.18
N GLY A 118 -0.48 -11.64 -79.69
CA GLY A 118 0.31 -10.76 -80.56
C GLY A 118 1.18 -11.52 -81.57
N VAL A 119 1.79 -12.64 -81.17
CA VAL A 119 2.60 -13.50 -82.06
C VAL A 119 1.72 -14.31 -83.03
N ALA A 120 0.55 -14.78 -82.60
CA ALA A 120 -0.32 -15.62 -83.43
C ALA A 120 -1.06 -14.85 -84.54
N TYR A 121 -1.26 -13.54 -84.38
CA TYR A 121 -2.00 -12.68 -85.32
C TYR A 121 -1.10 -11.72 -86.13
N HIS A 122 0.24 -11.85 -86.03
CA HIS A 122 1.23 -11.14 -86.84
C HIS A 122 1.88 -12.05 -87.88
#